data_AF-A0A2T2TXD1-F1
#
_entry.id   AF-A0A2T2TXD1-F1
#
_cell.length_a   1.000
_cell.length_b   1.000
_cell.length_c   1.000
_cell.angle_alpha   90.00
_cell.angle_beta   90.00
_cell.angle_gamma   90.00
#
_symmetry.space_group_name_H-M   'P 1'
#
loop_
_entity.id
_entity.type
_entity.pdbx_description
1 polymer ?
#
loop_
_entity_poly.entity_id
_entity_poly.type
_entity_poly.pdbx_seq_one_letter_code
_entity_poly.pdbx_strand_id
1 'polypeptide(L)'
;MDREGTIQHSNKPARRALEYSSEDSIDPCFFSHVHGRNLQRVMRDLAHMVNHRKQRARWLLRLRTGNGRWRWYRAIARNRLNHSSAAIRVHLRPL
;
A
#
# COMPACT_ATOMS: atom_id res chain seq x y z
N MET A 1 -5.77 -0.21 -4.35
CA MET A 1 -4.95 -1.02 -5.26
C MET A 1 -5.76 -2.18 -5.80
N ASP A 2 -5.40 -2.70 -6.95
CA ASP A 2 -6.00 -3.91 -7.53
C ASP A 2 -5.39 -5.20 -6.96
N ARG A 3 -5.58 -6.33 -7.65
CA ARG A 3 -5.13 -7.67 -7.21
C ARG A 3 -3.62 -7.83 -7.40
N GLU A 4 -3.05 -7.07 -8.31
CA GLU A 4 -1.64 -7.06 -8.70
C GLU A 4 -0.81 -6.11 -7.82
N GLY A 5 -1.47 -5.27 -7.02
CA GLY A 5 -0.81 -4.29 -6.16
C GLY A 5 -0.60 -2.93 -6.82
N THR A 6 -1.27 -2.67 -7.94
CA THR A 6 -1.25 -1.38 -8.64
C THR A 6 -2.10 -0.36 -7.90
N ILE A 7 -1.54 0.78 -7.56
CA ILE A 7 -2.20 1.92 -6.94
C ILE A 7 -3.08 2.61 -7.98
N GLN A 8 -4.35 2.21 -8.04
CA GLN A 8 -5.35 2.87 -8.90
C GLN A 8 -5.75 4.27 -8.40
N HIS A 9 -5.67 4.51 -7.08
CA HIS A 9 -6.06 5.77 -6.48
C HIS A 9 -5.31 6.01 -5.17
N SER A 10 -4.87 7.25 -4.95
CA SER A 10 -4.23 7.72 -3.71
C SER A 10 -4.83 9.06 -3.30
N ASN A 11 -5.34 9.15 -2.08
CA ASN A 11 -6.00 10.37 -1.58
C ASN A 11 -5.00 11.38 -0.99
N LYS A 12 -5.42 12.64 -0.83
CA LYS A 12 -4.56 13.71 -0.29
C LYS A 12 -3.89 13.35 1.04
N PRO A 13 -4.59 12.77 2.05
CA PRO A 13 -3.94 12.35 3.30
C PRO A 13 -2.84 11.31 3.11
N ALA A 14 -3.05 10.29 2.27
CA ALA A 14 -2.05 9.26 2.00
C ALA A 14 -0.81 9.85 1.30
N ARG A 15 -1.04 10.74 0.32
CA ARG A 15 0.05 11.45 -0.38
C ARG A 15 0.88 12.31 0.59
N ARG A 16 0.21 13.09 1.44
CA ARG A 16 0.88 13.90 2.48
C ARG A 16 1.66 13.03 3.47
N ALA A 17 1.08 11.92 3.93
CA ALA A 17 1.75 11.01 4.84
C ALA A 17 3.03 10.41 4.23
N LEU A 18 3.05 10.21 2.91
CA LEU A 18 4.20 9.74 2.15
C LEU A 18 5.10 10.87 1.61
N GLU A 19 4.86 12.13 2.00
CA GLU A 19 5.60 13.31 1.54
C GLU A 19 5.65 13.44 0.00
N TYR A 20 4.58 13.05 -0.68
CA TYR A 20 4.37 13.40 -2.09
C TYR A 20 3.66 14.74 -2.19
N SER A 21 4.18 15.62 -3.05
CA SER A 21 3.52 16.88 -3.43
C SER A 21 2.24 16.57 -4.22
N SER A 22 1.38 17.56 -4.42
CA SER A 22 0.16 17.38 -5.24
C SER A 22 0.47 17.04 -6.70
N GLU A 23 1.60 17.53 -7.21
CA GLU A 23 2.00 17.38 -8.63
C GLU A 23 2.87 16.14 -8.89
N ASP A 24 3.51 15.59 -7.85
CA ASP A 24 4.41 14.45 -8.00
C ASP A 24 3.65 13.20 -8.49
N SER A 25 4.22 12.46 -9.45
CA SER A 25 3.69 11.15 -9.79
C SER A 25 4.07 10.14 -8.68
N ILE A 26 3.09 9.36 -8.26
CA ILE A 26 3.35 8.20 -7.39
C ILE A 26 3.55 7.01 -8.32
N ASP A 27 4.66 6.29 -8.15
CA ASP A 27 4.89 5.04 -8.86
C ASP A 27 3.69 4.09 -8.59
N PRO A 28 3.01 3.62 -9.64
CA PRO A 28 1.77 2.87 -9.48
C PRO A 28 2.00 1.50 -8.83
N CYS A 29 3.20 0.95 -8.85
CA CYS A 29 3.49 -0.32 -8.18
C CYS A 29 3.63 -0.09 -6.68
N PHE A 30 2.69 -0.55 -5.84
CA PHE A 30 2.80 -0.38 -4.38
C PHE A 30 4.11 -0.94 -3.81
N PHE A 31 4.63 -2.01 -4.41
CA PHE A 31 5.85 -2.68 -3.97
C PHE A 31 7.12 -1.86 -4.19
N SER A 32 7.16 -0.94 -5.15
CA SER A 32 8.32 -0.06 -5.39
C SER A 32 8.58 0.87 -4.20
N HIS A 33 7.52 1.15 -3.42
CA HIS A 33 7.59 1.95 -2.20
C HIS A 33 7.97 1.13 -0.97
N VAL A 34 7.94 -0.20 -1.01
CA VAL A 34 8.17 -1.07 0.16
C VAL A 34 9.65 -1.42 0.26
N HIS A 35 10.26 -1.17 1.41
CA HIS A 35 11.65 -1.56 1.66
C HIS A 35 11.85 -3.08 1.48
N GLY A 36 12.96 -3.51 0.86
CA GLY A 36 13.18 -4.91 0.46
C GLY A 36 13.01 -5.94 1.58
N ARG A 37 13.43 -5.61 2.81
CA ARG A 37 13.22 -6.47 4.01
C ARG A 37 11.74 -6.75 4.34
N ASN A 38 10.82 -5.89 3.89
CA ASN A 38 9.39 -6.05 4.10
C ASN A 38 8.66 -6.62 2.88
N LEU A 39 9.29 -6.57 1.69
CA LEU A 39 8.66 -6.86 0.41
C LEU A 39 8.02 -8.25 0.36
N GLN A 40 8.79 -9.30 0.69
CA GLN A 40 8.32 -10.69 0.65
C GLN A 40 7.08 -10.92 1.54
N ARG A 41 7.02 -10.27 2.71
CA ARG A 41 5.87 -10.38 3.62
C ARG A 41 4.63 -9.73 3.00
N VAL A 42 4.78 -8.54 2.42
CA VAL A 42 3.68 -7.81 1.79
C VAL A 42 3.14 -8.57 0.58
N MET A 43 4.01 -9.06 -0.30
CA MET A 43 3.61 -9.85 -1.48
C MET A 43 2.84 -11.12 -1.08
N ARG A 44 3.33 -11.86 -0.09
CA ARG A 44 2.67 -13.07 0.42
C ARG A 44 1.29 -12.76 0.99
N ASP A 45 1.18 -11.73 1.80
CA ASP A 45 -0.11 -11.32 2.36
C ASP A 45 -1.08 -10.86 1.27
N LEU A 46 -0.60 -10.14 0.25
CA LEU A 46 -1.43 -9.77 -0.90
C LEU A 46 -1.95 -11.01 -1.64
N ALA A 47 -1.07 -11.98 -1.92
CA ALA A 47 -1.45 -13.23 -2.56
C ALA A 47 -2.51 -13.99 -1.73
N HIS A 48 -2.39 -14.01 -0.40
CA HIS A 48 -3.43 -14.57 0.47
C HIS A 48 -4.74 -13.78 0.42
N MET A 49 -4.70 -12.45 0.32
CA MET A 49 -5.90 -11.64 0.13
C MET A 49 -6.60 -11.98 -1.19
N VAL A 50 -5.84 -12.12 -2.28
CA VAL A 50 -6.38 -12.38 -3.62
C VAL A 50 -6.88 -13.82 -3.76
N ASN A 51 -6.06 -14.81 -3.40
CA ASN A 51 -6.33 -16.23 -3.67
C ASN A 51 -7.15 -16.89 -2.57
N HIS A 52 -6.95 -16.48 -1.32
CA HIS A 52 -7.57 -17.10 -0.14
C HIS A 52 -8.61 -16.19 0.52
N ARG A 53 -9.00 -15.10 -0.15
CA ARG A 53 -10.02 -14.13 0.33
C ARG A 53 -9.74 -13.61 1.74
N LYS A 54 -8.47 -13.56 2.16
CA LYS A 54 -8.06 -12.96 3.44
C LYS A 54 -8.58 -11.52 3.47
N GLN A 55 -9.34 -11.19 4.52
CA GLN A 55 -10.06 -9.92 4.57
C GLN A 55 -9.18 -8.73 4.95
N ARG A 56 -8.10 -8.98 5.71
CA ARG A 56 -7.25 -7.92 6.25
C ARG A 56 -5.81 -8.37 6.42
N ALA A 57 -4.88 -7.45 6.16
CA ALA A 57 -3.49 -7.56 6.57
C ALA A 57 -3.08 -6.31 7.34
N ARG A 58 -2.13 -6.47 8.27
CA ARG A 58 -1.58 -5.38 9.09
C ARG A 58 -0.07 -5.48 9.05
N TRP A 59 0.59 -4.37 8.79
CA TRP A 59 2.03 -4.33 8.65
C TRP A 59 2.63 -3.13 9.38
N LEU A 60 3.85 -3.33 9.85
CA LEU A 60 4.79 -2.26 10.14
C LEU A 60 5.83 -2.27 9.02
N LEU A 61 5.80 -1.26 8.16
CA LEU A 61 6.58 -1.17 6.93
C LEU A 61 7.50 0.04 6.94
N ARG A 62 8.70 -0.12 6.39
CA ARG A 62 9.45 1.03 5.88
C ARG A 62 8.99 1.32 4.46
N LEU A 63 8.45 2.51 4.25
CA LEU A 63 8.04 2.99 2.93
C LEU A 63 8.98 4.10 2.45
N ARG A 64 9.23 4.14 1.14
CA ARG A 64 9.94 5.24 0.49
C ARG A 64 8.98 6.40 0.33
N THR A 65 9.41 7.58 0.75
CA THR A 65 8.65 8.82 0.62
C THR A 65 8.95 9.52 -0.71
N GLY A 66 8.15 10.53 -1.08
CA GLY A 66 8.36 11.31 -2.31
C GLY A 66 9.74 11.97 -2.39
N ASN A 67 10.32 12.36 -1.26
CA ASN A 67 11.70 12.88 -1.17
C ASN A 67 12.79 11.79 -1.06
N GLY A 68 12.44 10.51 -1.25
CA GLY A 68 13.38 9.40 -1.29
C GLY A 68 13.82 8.84 0.06
N ARG A 69 13.35 9.39 1.19
CA ARG A 69 13.66 8.89 2.54
C ARG A 69 12.87 7.63 2.85
N TRP A 70 13.38 6.84 3.80
CA TRP A 70 12.66 5.68 4.33
C TRP A 70 12.04 6.03 5.67
N ARG A 71 10.72 5.89 5.79
CA ARG A 71 10.01 6.13 7.06
C ARG A 71 9.14 4.96 7.46
N TRP A 72 8.89 4.82 8.75
CA TRP A 72 8.04 3.76 9.30
C TRP A 72 6.56 4.14 9.24
N TYR A 73 5.76 3.18 8.80
CA TYR A 73 4.30 3.31 8.74
C TYR A 73 3.62 2.07 9.29
N ARG A 74 2.55 2.29 10.04
CA ARG A 74 1.53 1.27 10.26
C ARG A 74 0.58 1.26 9.07
N ALA A 75 0.61 0.17 8.31
CA ALA A 75 -0.23 -0.04 7.14
C ALA A 75 -1.30 -1.10 7.44
N ILE A 76 -2.55 -0.81 7.09
CA ILE A 76 -3.68 -1.74 7.22
C ILE A 76 -4.32 -1.90 5.85
N ALA A 77 -4.20 -3.09 5.26
CA ALA A 77 -4.87 -3.45 4.02
C ALA A 77 -6.20 -4.14 4.30
N ARG A 78 -7.27 -3.73 3.61
CA ARG A 78 -8.60 -4.35 3.66
C ARG A 78 -8.98 -4.82 2.26
N ASN A 79 -9.32 -6.10 2.14
CA ASN A 79 -9.76 -6.69 0.89
C ASN A 79 -11.23 -6.31 0.63
N ARG A 80 -11.51 -5.71 -0.53
CA ARG A 80 -12.87 -5.46 -1.01
C ARG A 80 -13.09 -5.96 -2.43
N LEU A 81 -12.31 -6.97 -2.87
CA LEU A 81 -12.39 -7.52 -4.22
C LEU A 81 -13.75 -8.21 -4.51
N ASN A 82 -14.52 -8.57 -3.48
CA ASN A 82 -15.83 -9.22 -3.63
C ASN A 82 -17.01 -8.22 -3.75
N HIS A 83 -16.75 -6.91 -3.87
CA HIS A 83 -17.78 -5.88 -4.01
C HIS A 83 -17.75 -5.24 -5.40
N SER A 84 -18.81 -4.53 -5.77
CA SER A 84 -18.91 -3.79 -7.05
C SER A 84 -17.79 -2.79 -7.30
N SER A 85 -17.14 -2.29 -6.25
CA SER A 85 -15.92 -1.47 -6.30
C SER A 85 -14.68 -2.29 -5.90
N ALA A 86 -14.41 -3.36 -6.65
CA ALA A 86 -13.38 -4.34 -6.37
C ALA A 86 -11.99 -3.69 -6.22
N ALA A 87 -11.51 -3.58 -4.98
CA ALA A 87 -10.20 -3.02 -4.68
C ALA A 87 -9.69 -3.51 -3.32
N ILE A 88 -8.38 -3.45 -3.12
CA ILE A 88 -7.75 -3.55 -1.81
C ILE A 88 -7.43 -2.13 -1.33
N ARG A 89 -7.98 -1.75 -0.17
CA ARG A 89 -7.77 -0.42 0.43
C ARG A 89 -6.66 -0.48 1.46
N VAL A 90 -5.65 0.37 1.30
CA VAL A 90 -4.54 0.50 2.25
C VAL A 90 -4.70 1.80 3.02
N HIS A 91 -4.71 1.71 4.35
CA HIS A 91 -4.66 2.85 5.24
C HIS A 91 -3.27 2.97 5.85
N LEU A 92 -2.68 4.16 5.78
CA LEU A 92 -1.35 4.46 6.27
C LEU A 92 -1.43 5.39 7.48
N ARG A 93 -0.69 5.06 8.52
CA ARG A 93 -0.45 5.94 9.66
C ARG A 93 1.07 6.04 9.89
N PRO A 94 1.67 7.23 9.80
CA PRO A 94 3.07 7.45 10.19
C PRO A 94 3.26 7.04 11.66
N LEU A 95 4.44 6.51 11.97
CA LEU A 95 4.87 6.31 13.36
C LEU A 95 5.59 7.54 13.90
#